data_AF-A0A133QD32-F1
#
_entry.id   AF-A0A133QD32-F1
#
_cell.length_a   1.000
_cell.length_b   1.000
_cell.length_c   1.000
_cell.angle_alpha   90.00
_cell.angle_beta   90.00
_cell.angle_gamma   90.00
#
_symmetry.space_group_name_H-M   'P 1'
#
loop_
_entity.id
_entity.type
_entity.pdbx_description
1 polymer ?
#
loop_
_entity_poly.entity_id
_entity_poly.type
_entity_poly.pdbx_seq_one_letter_code
_entity_poly.pdbx_strand_id
1 'polypeptide(L)'
;DYIKYLYKTVRKYFGEAIVVTQEVDDIIQSPIVKESIINNSDCKILLDQRKYMTKFDGIQAMLGLSEKEKSQILSINQNNDTNRLYKEVWIGLGGMQSAVYATEVSMEEYLTYTTEETEKVEVMQRAEQLGGDIETAIRQLASEKREKRK
;
A
#
# COMPACT_ATOMS: atom_id res chain seq x y z
N ASP A 1 23.54 -14.29 -3.59
CA ASP A 1 23.56 -15.22 -2.44
C ASP A 1 23.03 -14.66 -1.12
N TYR A 2 23.40 -13.45 -0.68
CA TYR A 2 22.92 -12.87 0.59
C TYR A 2 21.38 -12.83 0.73
N ILE A 3 20.67 -12.34 -0.30
CA ILE A 3 19.20 -12.26 -0.29
C ILE A 3 18.56 -13.65 -0.10
N LYS A 4 19.04 -14.66 -0.82
CA LYS A 4 18.55 -16.05 -0.68
C LYS A 4 18.74 -16.57 0.75
N TYR A 5 19.89 -16.29 1.36
CA TYR A 5 20.16 -16.66 2.75
C TYR A 5 19.22 -15.96 3.73
N LEU A 6 19.00 -14.66 3.56
CA LEU A 6 18.09 -13.86 4.38
C LEU A 6 16.68 -14.46 4.40
N TYR A 7 16.07 -14.68 3.21
CA TYR A 7 14.70 -15.22 3.10
C TYR A 7 14.54 -16.61 3.71
N LYS A 8 15.56 -17.48 3.60
CA LYS A 8 15.52 -18.82 4.20
C LYS A 8 15.71 -18.81 5.72
N THR A 9 16.31 -17.78 6.26
CA THR A 9 16.77 -17.75 7.65
C THR A 9 15.89 -16.89 8.54
N VAL A 10 15.29 -15.82 8.01
CA VAL A 10 14.47 -14.86 8.77
C VAL A 10 13.32 -15.53 9.52
N ARG A 11 12.66 -16.52 8.89
CA ARG A 11 11.57 -17.30 9.50
C ARG A 11 11.99 -18.07 10.74
N LYS A 12 13.25 -18.52 10.82
CA LYS A 12 13.79 -19.24 11.99
C LYS A 12 13.93 -18.35 13.22
N TYR A 13 14.00 -17.04 13.00
CA TYR A 13 14.13 -16.02 14.05
C TYR A 13 12.82 -15.26 14.27
N PHE A 14 11.68 -15.81 13.84
CA PHE A 14 10.36 -15.17 13.92
C PHE A 14 10.30 -13.79 13.24
N GLY A 15 11.20 -13.53 12.29
CA GLY A 15 11.18 -12.30 11.50
C GLY A 15 10.38 -12.48 10.21
N GLU A 16 9.86 -11.36 9.71
CA GLU A 16 9.17 -11.27 8.43
C GLU A 16 10.03 -10.45 7.46
N ALA A 17 10.20 -10.97 6.24
CA ALA A 17 10.86 -10.24 5.17
C ALA A 17 9.81 -9.66 4.23
N ILE A 18 9.81 -8.33 4.07
CA ILE A 18 8.89 -7.61 3.21
C ILE A 18 9.70 -7.00 2.06
N VAL A 19 9.25 -7.21 0.82
CA VAL A 19 9.76 -6.52 -0.37
C VAL A 19 8.70 -5.56 -0.87
N VAL A 20 9.12 -4.34 -1.19
CA VAL A 20 8.31 -3.35 -1.89
C VAL A 20 9.03 -2.99 -3.19
N THR A 21 8.33 -3.10 -4.32
CA THR A 21 8.84 -2.65 -5.63
C THR A 21 7.76 -1.85 -6.37
N GLN A 22 8.20 -0.96 -7.26
CA GLN A 22 7.33 -0.30 -8.25
C GLN A 22 7.49 -0.93 -9.65
N GLU A 23 8.64 -1.55 -9.91
CA GLU A 23 8.97 -2.21 -11.16
C GLU A 23 8.90 -3.72 -10.95
N VAL A 24 7.79 -4.31 -11.40
CA VAL A 24 7.58 -5.75 -11.28
C VAL A 24 8.59 -6.51 -12.15
N ASP A 25 8.99 -5.92 -13.28
CA ASP A 25 9.97 -6.49 -14.22
C ASP A 25 11.36 -6.68 -13.57
N ASP A 26 11.79 -5.78 -12.68
CA ASP A 26 13.08 -5.88 -11.96
C ASP A 26 13.13 -7.08 -11.01
N ILE A 27 11.99 -7.41 -10.39
CA ILE A 27 11.85 -8.61 -9.55
C ILE A 27 11.88 -9.88 -10.41
N ILE A 28 11.25 -9.84 -11.59
CA ILE A 28 11.13 -10.98 -12.51
C ILE A 28 12.49 -11.41 -13.07
N GLN A 29 13.33 -10.43 -13.44
CA GLN A 29 14.61 -10.70 -14.10
C GLN A 29 15.65 -11.35 -13.17
N SER A 30 15.44 -11.31 -11.85
CA SER A 30 16.33 -11.94 -10.88
C SER A 30 15.87 -13.36 -10.52
N PRO A 31 16.58 -14.43 -10.96
CA PRO A 31 16.20 -15.81 -10.68
C PRO A 31 16.15 -16.10 -9.17
N ILE A 32 17.07 -15.49 -8.42
CA ILE A 32 17.15 -15.62 -6.97
C ILE A 32 15.90 -15.07 -6.29
N VAL A 33 15.42 -13.91 -6.74
CA VAL A 33 14.24 -13.25 -6.20
C VAL A 33 12.99 -14.03 -6.56
N LYS A 34 12.85 -14.47 -7.82
CA LYS A 34 11.72 -15.28 -8.27
C LYS A 34 11.54 -16.55 -7.43
N GLU A 35 12.60 -17.34 -7.26
CA GLU A 35 12.52 -18.60 -6.51
C GLU A 35 12.45 -18.41 -4.99
N SER A 36 13.12 -17.40 -4.43
CA SER A 36 13.25 -17.26 -2.98
C SER A 36 12.16 -16.41 -2.36
N ILE A 37 11.57 -15.48 -3.12
CA ILE A 37 10.62 -14.49 -2.62
C ILE A 37 9.23 -14.85 -3.13
N ILE A 38 8.99 -14.80 -4.44
CA ILE A 38 7.63 -14.95 -4.99
C ILE A 38 7.00 -16.31 -4.66
N ASN A 39 7.77 -17.39 -4.83
CA ASN A 39 7.27 -18.75 -4.56
C ASN A 39 7.08 -19.06 -3.06
N ASN A 40 7.75 -18.35 -2.16
CA ASN A 40 7.67 -18.60 -0.71
C ASN A 40 6.82 -17.56 0.03
N SER A 41 6.39 -16.48 -0.64
CA SER A 41 5.55 -15.44 -0.05
C SER A 41 4.09 -15.87 -0.05
N ASP A 42 3.59 -16.28 1.11
CA ASP A 42 2.17 -16.58 1.32
C ASP A 42 1.31 -15.31 1.21
N CYS A 43 1.80 -14.17 1.73
CA CYS A 43 1.12 -12.88 1.64
C CYS A 43 1.58 -12.10 0.39
N LYS A 44 0.62 -11.59 -0.37
CA LYS A 44 0.85 -10.71 -1.52
C LYS A 44 -0.07 -9.50 -1.41
N ILE A 45 0.50 -8.30 -1.50
CA ILE A 45 -0.25 -7.04 -1.47
C ILE A 45 0.02 -6.32 -2.80
N LEU A 46 -1.02 -6.08 -3.57
CA LEU A 46 -0.94 -5.37 -4.85
C LEU A 46 -1.74 -4.08 -4.78
N LEU A 47 -1.08 -2.97 -5.09
CA LEU A 47 -1.72 -1.69 -5.33
C LEU A 47 -2.24 -1.64 -6.78
N ASP A 48 -2.80 -0.51 -7.19
CA ASP A 48 -3.29 -0.28 -8.55
C ASP A 48 -2.25 -0.65 -9.64
N GLN A 49 -2.60 -1.66 -10.46
CA GLN A 49 -1.77 -2.17 -11.55
C GLN A 49 -2.24 -1.72 -12.94
N ARG A 50 -3.09 -0.68 -13.07
CA ARG A 50 -3.65 -0.27 -14.37
C ARG A 50 -2.60 0.05 -15.44
N LYS A 51 -1.44 0.58 -15.04
CA LYS A 51 -0.31 0.84 -15.95
C LYS A 51 0.24 -0.44 -16.60
N TYR A 52 0.00 -1.59 -16.00
CA TYR A 52 0.48 -2.90 -16.46
C TYR A 52 -0.61 -3.77 -17.08
N MET A 53 -1.80 -3.23 -17.37
CA MET A 53 -2.93 -3.97 -17.97
C MET A 53 -2.52 -4.83 -19.17
N THR A 54 -1.72 -4.28 -20.09
CA THR A 54 -1.29 -4.96 -21.32
C THR A 54 -0.29 -6.10 -21.06
N LYS A 55 0.38 -6.10 -19.90
CA LYS A 55 1.36 -7.11 -19.48
C LYS A 55 0.86 -7.95 -18.32
N PHE A 56 -0.41 -7.79 -17.90
CA PHE A 56 -0.89 -8.36 -16.64
C PHE A 56 -0.90 -9.89 -16.67
N ASP A 57 -1.07 -10.51 -17.84
CA ASP A 57 -0.99 -11.97 -17.98
C ASP A 57 0.37 -12.52 -17.52
N GLY A 58 1.46 -11.78 -17.77
CA GLY A 58 2.80 -12.14 -17.27
C GLY A 58 2.90 -12.00 -15.76
N ILE A 59 2.32 -10.94 -15.19
CA ILE A 59 2.26 -10.70 -13.74
C ILE A 59 1.43 -11.80 -13.06
N GLN A 60 0.28 -12.14 -13.63
CA GLN A 60 -0.62 -13.18 -13.15
C GLN A 60 0.08 -14.54 -13.10
N ALA A 61 0.72 -14.95 -14.19
CA ALA A 61 1.45 -16.22 -14.25
C ALA A 61 2.62 -16.26 -13.25
N MET A 62 3.33 -15.13 -13.10
CA MET A 62 4.47 -15.03 -12.20
C MET A 62 4.06 -15.11 -10.72
N LEU A 63 2.99 -14.42 -10.34
CA LEU A 63 2.48 -14.41 -8.96
C LEU A 63 1.60 -15.62 -8.63
N GLY A 64 1.30 -16.46 -9.61
CA GLY A 64 0.43 -17.63 -9.45
C GLY A 64 -1.03 -17.26 -9.16
N LEU A 65 -1.52 -16.17 -9.76
CA LEU A 65 -2.85 -15.64 -9.51
C LEU A 65 -3.91 -16.31 -10.38
N SER A 66 -5.07 -16.59 -9.78
CA SER A 66 -6.26 -17.05 -10.48
C SER A 66 -6.95 -15.92 -11.26
N GLU A 67 -7.84 -16.29 -12.19
CA GLU A 67 -8.68 -15.31 -12.91
C GLU A 67 -9.55 -14.46 -11.98
N LYS A 68 -10.02 -15.06 -10.88
CA LYS A 68 -10.77 -14.34 -9.85
C LYS A 68 -9.92 -13.24 -9.22
N GLU A 69 -8.68 -13.56 -8.83
CA GLU A 69 -7.76 -12.60 -8.20
C GLU A 69 -7.34 -11.51 -9.17
N LYS A 70 -7.08 -11.85 -10.43
CA LYS A 70 -6.88 -10.87 -11.51
C LYS A 70 -8.05 -9.89 -11.58
N SER A 71 -9.29 -10.39 -11.65
CA SER A 71 -10.46 -9.53 -11.71
C SER A 71 -10.55 -8.57 -10.51
N GLN A 72 -10.22 -9.05 -9.30
CA GLN A 72 -10.15 -8.22 -8.09
C GLN A 72 -9.05 -7.14 -8.17
N ILE A 73 -7.85 -7.49 -8.63
CA ILE A 73 -6.74 -6.54 -8.74
C ILE A 73 -7.04 -5.47 -9.77
N LEU A 74 -7.67 -5.84 -10.88
CA LEU A 74 -8.03 -4.89 -11.93
C LEU A 74 -9.17 -3.96 -11.52
N SER A 75 -10.00 -4.32 -10.53
CA SER A 75 -11.08 -3.46 -10.01
C SER A 75 -10.61 -2.41 -9.00
N ILE A 76 -9.35 -2.46 -8.54
CA ILE A 76 -8.80 -1.52 -7.58
C ILE A 76 -8.99 -0.07 -8.06
N ASN A 77 -9.54 0.76 -7.18
CA ASN A 77 -9.81 2.17 -7.38
C ASN A 77 -10.68 2.50 -8.61
N GLN A 78 -11.55 1.57 -9.05
CA GLN A 78 -12.48 1.82 -10.16
C GLN A 78 -13.82 2.42 -9.73
N ASN A 79 -14.24 2.21 -8.48
CA ASN A 79 -15.53 2.65 -7.97
C ASN A 79 -15.43 3.13 -6.51
N ASN A 80 -14.50 4.06 -6.24
CA ASN A 80 -14.35 4.61 -4.91
C ASN A 80 -15.57 5.47 -4.52
N ASP A 81 -16.00 5.37 -3.27
CA ASP A 81 -16.99 6.26 -2.70
C ASP A 81 -16.44 7.69 -2.65
N THR A 82 -17.12 8.62 -3.34
CA THR A 82 -16.72 10.03 -3.43
C THR A 82 -16.75 10.77 -2.09
N ASN A 83 -17.47 10.24 -1.10
CA ASN A 83 -17.58 10.85 0.23
C ASN A 83 -16.49 10.39 1.21
N ARG A 84 -15.68 9.40 0.81
CA ARG A 84 -14.63 8.84 1.66
C ARG A 84 -13.26 9.07 1.04
N LEU A 85 -12.27 9.32 1.90
CA LEU A 85 -10.87 9.44 1.47
C LEU A 85 -10.14 8.15 1.82
N TYR A 86 -9.97 7.28 0.83
CA TYR A 86 -9.26 6.02 0.97
C TYR A 86 -8.58 5.62 -0.34
N LYS A 87 -7.65 4.69 -0.24
CA LYS A 87 -7.12 3.96 -1.40
C LYS A 87 -7.48 2.49 -1.27
N GLU A 88 -7.61 1.81 -2.39
CA GLU A 88 -7.81 0.37 -2.40
C GLU A 88 -6.50 -0.38 -2.61
N VAL A 89 -6.36 -1.50 -1.91
CA VAL A 89 -5.28 -2.47 -2.09
C VAL A 89 -5.89 -3.87 -2.18
N TRP A 90 -5.33 -4.71 -3.03
CA TRP A 90 -5.63 -6.13 -3.01
C TRP A 90 -4.68 -6.85 -2.07
N ILE A 91 -5.22 -7.75 -1.24
CA ILE A 91 -4.45 -8.62 -0.35
C ILE A 91 -4.84 -10.06 -0.62
N GLY A 92 -3.85 -10.89 -0.92
CA GLY A 92 -3.97 -12.34 -1.05
C GLY A 92 -3.15 -13.07 0.00
N LEU A 93 -3.76 -14.06 0.65
CA LEU A 93 -3.16 -14.90 1.69
C LEU A 93 -3.16 -16.38 1.26
N GLY A 94 -2.04 -16.84 0.72
CA GLY A 94 -1.75 -18.26 0.48
C GLY A 94 -2.75 -18.98 -0.42
N GLY A 95 -3.47 -18.26 -1.29
CA GLY A 95 -4.56 -18.80 -2.11
C GLY A 95 -5.82 -19.21 -1.32
N MET A 96 -5.84 -19.03 0.00
CA MET A 96 -7.00 -19.33 0.86
C MET A 96 -8.02 -18.18 0.84
N GLN A 97 -7.53 -16.94 0.88
CA GLN A 97 -8.35 -15.74 0.93
C GLN A 97 -7.73 -14.64 0.09
N SER A 98 -8.59 -13.96 -0.68
CA SER A 98 -8.21 -12.78 -1.45
C SER A 98 -9.38 -11.77 -1.51
N ALA A 99 -9.09 -10.50 -1.30
CA ALA A 99 -10.07 -9.42 -1.42
C ALA A 99 -9.40 -8.06 -1.67
N VAL A 100 -10.21 -7.11 -2.14
CA VAL A 100 -9.85 -5.70 -2.22
C VAL A 100 -10.30 -5.02 -0.93
N TYR A 101 -9.38 -4.30 -0.30
CA TYR A 101 -9.58 -3.61 0.96
C TYR A 101 -9.39 -2.11 0.77
N ALA A 102 -10.24 -1.33 1.44
CA ALA A 102 -10.02 0.11 1.59
C ALA A 102 -9.01 0.36 2.72
N THR A 103 -7.92 1.04 2.40
CA THR A 103 -6.94 1.54 3.37
C THR A 103 -7.21 3.02 3.60
N GLU A 104 -7.56 3.34 4.84
CA GLU A 104 -7.75 4.70 5.33
C GLU A 104 -7.05 4.84 6.68
N VAL A 105 -6.63 6.07 6.98
CA VAL A 105 -5.98 6.44 8.23
C VAL A 105 -6.79 7.53 8.89
N SER A 106 -6.54 7.81 10.18
CA SER A 106 -7.17 8.94 10.84
C SER A 106 -6.80 10.25 10.13
N MET A 107 -7.65 11.27 10.24
CA MET A 107 -7.34 12.57 9.64
C MET A 107 -6.07 13.18 10.24
N GLU A 108 -5.78 12.91 11.52
CA GLU A 108 -4.53 13.31 12.16
C GLU A 108 -3.33 12.63 11.52
N GLU A 109 -3.37 11.32 11.32
CA GLU A 109 -2.28 10.57 10.70
C GLU A 109 -2.07 11.01 9.25
N TYR A 110 -3.17 11.23 8.50
CA TYR A 110 -3.13 11.80 7.16
C TYR A 110 -2.43 13.16 7.13
N LEU A 111 -2.82 14.10 8.00
CA LEU A 111 -2.22 15.44 8.05
C LEU A 111 -0.77 15.43 8.56
N THR A 112 -0.40 14.44 9.38
CA THR A 112 0.98 14.26 9.85
C THR A 112 1.92 13.93 8.69
N TYR A 113 1.45 13.12 7.73
CA TYR A 113 2.27 12.59 6.64
C TYR A 113 1.90 13.11 5.25
N THR A 114 0.98 14.09 5.16
CA THR A 114 0.54 14.62 3.86
C THR A 114 1.74 15.14 3.06
N THR A 115 1.74 14.83 1.77
CA THR A 115 2.73 15.36 0.82
C THR A 115 2.22 16.59 0.08
N GLU A 116 0.91 16.85 0.13
CA GLU A 116 0.25 17.95 -0.56
C GLU A 116 0.70 19.30 0.01
N GLU A 117 1.27 20.15 -0.83
CA GLU A 117 1.88 21.41 -0.41
C GLU A 117 0.90 22.32 0.33
N THR A 118 -0.32 22.43 -0.19
CA THR A 118 -1.38 23.27 0.39
C THR A 118 -1.75 22.83 1.81
N GLU A 119 -1.86 21.52 2.04
CA GLU A 119 -2.16 20.95 3.35
C GLU A 119 -0.98 21.08 4.32
N LYS A 120 0.25 20.89 3.83
CA LYS A 120 1.47 21.14 4.63
C LYS A 120 1.53 22.58 5.11
N VAL A 121 1.31 23.54 4.20
CA VAL A 121 1.32 24.97 4.53
C VAL A 121 0.23 25.28 5.55
N GLU A 122 -0.98 24.73 5.39
CA GLU A 122 -2.08 24.88 6.36
C GLU A 122 -1.69 24.38 7.76
N VAL A 123 -1.10 23.18 7.86
CA VAL A 123 -0.62 22.61 9.13
C VAL A 123 0.47 23.49 9.75
N MET A 124 1.46 23.90 8.97
CA MET A 124 2.58 24.71 9.46
C MET A 124 2.14 26.10 9.94
N GLN A 125 1.23 26.74 9.21
CA GLN A 125 0.66 28.03 9.62
C GLN A 125 -0.14 27.92 10.91
N ARG A 126 -0.93 26.84 11.07
CA ARG A 126 -1.68 26.60 12.31
C ARG A 126 -0.73 26.32 13.47
N ALA A 127 0.34 25.56 13.26
CA ALA A 127 1.35 25.31 14.28
C ALA A 127 2.05 26.61 14.72
N GLU A 128 2.38 27.51 13.78
CA GLU A 128 2.98 28.81 14.09
C GLU A 128 2.07 29.68 14.97
N GLN A 129 0.76 29.72 14.68
CA GLN A 129 -0.24 30.41 15.51
C GLN A 129 -0.33 29.85 16.93
N LEU A 130 0.03 28.58 17.12
CA LEU A 130 0.02 27.87 18.40
C LEU A 130 1.41 27.84 19.07
N GLY A 131 2.34 28.69 18.63
CA GLY A 131 3.68 28.75 19.22
C GLY A 131 4.58 27.55 18.89
N GLY A 132 4.31 26.88 17.77
CA GLY A 132 5.07 25.72 17.29
C GLY A 132 4.48 24.37 17.68
N ASP A 133 3.34 24.33 18.37
CA ASP A 133 2.66 23.07 18.73
C ASP A 133 1.95 22.45 17.51
N ILE A 134 2.69 21.61 16.79
CA ILE A 134 2.20 20.91 15.61
C ILE A 134 1.17 19.82 15.94
N GLU A 135 1.24 19.20 17.12
CA GLU A 135 0.30 18.15 17.52
C GLU A 135 -1.09 18.75 17.71
N THR A 136 -1.18 19.86 18.45
CA THR A 136 -2.44 20.57 18.64
C THR A 136 -2.95 21.14 17.33
N ALA A 137 -2.08 21.64 16.46
CA ALA A 137 -2.46 22.12 15.13
C ALA A 137 -3.13 21.02 14.29
N ILE A 138 -2.52 19.84 14.22
CA ILE A 138 -3.05 18.67 13.50
C ILE A 138 -4.40 18.24 14.08
N ARG A 139 -4.52 18.15 15.42
CA ARG A 139 -5.78 17.77 16.08
C ARG A 139 -6.92 18.76 15.77
N GLN A 140 -6.64 20.06 15.82
CA GLN A 140 -7.64 21.10 15.50
C GLN A 140 -8.07 21.01 14.03
N LEU A 141 -7.12 20.98 13.09
CA LEU A 141 -7.40 20.88 11.65
C LEU A 141 -8.14 19.59 11.30
N ALA A 142 -7.79 18.47 11.94
CA ALA A 142 -8.48 17.21 11.75
C ALA A 142 -9.95 17.28 12.20
N SER A 143 -10.23 17.92 13.35
CA SER A 143 -11.60 18.14 13.82
C SER A 143 -12.40 19.01 12.85
N GLU A 144 -11.85 20.15 12.43
CA GLU A 144 -12.49 21.07 11.48
C GLU A 144 -12.82 20.39 10.14
N LYS A 145 -11.90 19.58 9.61
CA LYS A 145 -12.12 18.84 8.35
C LYS A 145 -13.20 17.75 8.50
N ARG A 146 -13.34 17.13 9.68
CA ARG A 146 -14.44 16.18 9.95
C ARG A 146 -15.79 16.86 10.04
N GLU A 147 -15.86 18.03 10.67
CA GLU A 147 -17.10 18.80 10.79
C GLU A 147 -17.60 19.27 9.43
N LYS A 148 -16.71 19.73 8.56
CA LYS A 148 -17.05 20.13 7.18
C LYS A 148 -17.53 18.98 6.28
N ARG A 149 -17.27 17.73 6.65
CA ARG A 149 -17.69 16.52 5.90
C ARG A 149 -19.04 15.96 6.36
N LYS A 150 -19.60 16.45 7.47
CA LYS A 150 -20.97 16.12 7.91
C LYS A 150 -21.98 16.96 7.15
#